data_AF-A0A5J4PMB6-F1
#
_entry.id   AF-A0A5J4PMB6-F1
#
_cell.length_a   1.000
_cell.length_b   1.000
_cell.length_c   1.000
_cell.angle_alpha   90.00
_cell.angle_beta   90.00
_cell.angle_gamma   90.00
#
_symmetry.space_group_name_H-M   'P 1'
#
loop_
_entity.id
_entity.type
_entity.pdbx_description
1 polymer ?
#
loop_
_entity_poly.entity_id
_entity_poly.type
_entity_poly.pdbx_seq_one_letter_code
_entity_poly.pdbx_strand_id
1 'polypeptide(L)'
;MRFTSDHPIVLGSFGILPESNLFDKEIMKNTFNWIFNAWNWDSTWGWDYPMSAMAAARMGMHERAIEALLMNRRTNTYLPNGHNFQNDHLRIYLPGNGGLLTTIAMMCTGWDGSENNLPGFPHNGQWNVKWEGLQRMP
;
A
#
# COMPACT_ATOMS: atom_id res chain seq x y z
N MET A 1 8.56 -26.12 0.24
CA MET A 1 8.78 -24.73 -0.19
C MET A 1 7.45 -24.00 -0.03
N ARG A 2 7.34 -23.02 0.88
CA ARG A 2 6.14 -22.16 0.92
C ARG A 2 6.36 -21.09 -0.14
N PHE A 3 5.55 -21.12 -1.19
CA PHE A 3 5.61 -20.13 -2.28
C PHE A 3 4.83 -18.83 -1.94
N THR A 4 4.45 -18.67 -0.66
CA THR A 4 3.53 -17.63 -0.16
C THR A 4 4.13 -16.87 1.02
N SER A 5 5.41 -16.52 0.90
CA SER A 5 6.20 -15.82 1.91
C SER A 5 7.10 -14.79 1.24
N ASP A 6 7.72 -13.93 2.04
CA ASP A 6 8.54 -12.81 1.58
C ASP A 6 7.68 -11.76 0.86
N HIS A 7 8.26 -10.99 -0.06
CA HIS A 7 7.56 -9.93 -0.78
C HIS A 7 6.42 -10.43 -1.69
N PRO A 8 5.17 -9.95 -1.53
CA PRO A 8 4.09 -10.17 -2.50
C PRO A 8 4.26 -9.27 -3.73
N ILE A 9 5.42 -9.37 -4.40
CA ILE A 9 5.91 -8.43 -5.43
C ILE A 9 4.97 -8.25 -6.63
N VAL A 10 4.10 -9.22 -6.88
CA VAL A 10 3.06 -9.12 -7.92
C VAL A 10 2.15 -7.90 -7.70
N LEU A 11 1.92 -7.50 -6.45
CA LEU A 11 1.16 -6.27 -6.14
C LEU A 11 1.90 -5.01 -6.58
N GLY A 12 3.23 -5.04 -6.62
CA GLY A 12 4.06 -3.92 -7.09
C GLY A 12 3.84 -3.61 -8.56
N SER A 13 3.45 -4.61 -9.37
CA SER A 13 3.12 -4.41 -10.79
C SER A 13 1.96 -3.44 -11.00
N PHE A 14 1.05 -3.33 -10.02
CA PHE A 14 -0.10 -2.44 -10.08
C PHE A 14 -0.03 -1.29 -9.07
N GLY A 15 0.67 -1.47 -7.95
CA GLY A 15 0.81 -0.46 -6.90
C GLY A 15 1.93 0.54 -7.17
N ILE A 16 3.07 0.10 -7.70
CA ILE A 16 4.26 0.94 -7.88
C ILE A 16 4.39 1.42 -9.33
N LEU A 17 4.11 0.54 -10.29
CA LEU A 17 4.19 0.88 -11.71
C LEU A 17 2.91 1.57 -12.19
N PRO A 18 3.00 2.44 -13.21
CA PRO A 18 1.82 2.99 -13.87
C PRO A 18 0.92 1.89 -14.42
N GLU A 19 -0.38 2.20 -14.53
CA GLU A 19 -1.33 1.28 -15.16
C GLU A 19 -0.93 1.05 -16.63
N SER A 20 -1.02 -0.21 -17.06
CA SER A 20 -0.77 -0.62 -18.43
C SER A 20 -1.95 -1.43 -18.97
N ASN A 21 -2.12 -1.43 -20.28
CA ASN A 21 -3.13 -2.23 -20.98
C ASN A 21 -2.91 -3.75 -20.88
N LEU A 22 -1.80 -4.19 -20.25
CA LEU A 22 -1.51 -5.60 -19.99
C LEU A 22 -2.21 -6.11 -18.71
N PHE A 23 -2.78 -5.22 -17.89
CA PHE A 23 -3.43 -5.60 -16.64
C PHE A 23 -4.93 -5.82 -16.81
N ASP A 24 -5.41 -6.95 -16.29
CA ASP A 24 -6.82 -7.17 -16.01
C ASP A 24 -7.10 -6.84 -14.54
N LYS A 25 -7.93 -5.81 -14.30
CA LYS A 25 -8.26 -5.32 -12.96
C LYS A 25 -9.00 -6.37 -12.12
N GLU A 26 -9.87 -7.17 -12.71
CA GLU A 26 -10.63 -8.19 -11.96
C GLU A 26 -9.72 -9.35 -11.55
N ILE A 27 -8.81 -9.77 -12.43
CA ILE A 27 -7.77 -10.74 -12.08
C ILE A 27 -6.89 -10.19 -10.95
N MET A 28 -6.42 -8.93 -11.06
CA MET A 28 -5.58 -8.33 -10.03
C MET A 28 -6.29 -8.18 -8.68
N LYS A 29 -7.59 -7.83 -8.67
CA LYS A 29 -8.42 -7.82 -7.45
C LYS A 29 -8.50 -9.20 -6.80
N ASN A 30 -8.69 -10.25 -7.60
CA ASN A 30 -8.70 -11.63 -7.11
C ASN A 30 -7.34 -12.04 -6.53
N THR A 31 -6.24 -11.71 -7.24
CA THR A 31 -4.88 -11.92 -6.75
C THR A 31 -4.63 -11.18 -5.43
N PHE A 32 -5.01 -9.91 -5.35
CA PHE A 32 -4.89 -9.11 -4.14
C PHE A 32 -5.67 -9.72 -2.98
N ASN A 33 -6.94 -10.07 -3.17
CA ASN A 33 -7.76 -10.67 -2.11
C ASN A 33 -7.16 -11.99 -1.62
N TRP A 34 -6.60 -12.81 -2.52
CA TRP A 34 -5.93 -14.05 -2.10
C TRP A 34 -4.66 -13.76 -1.29
N ILE A 35 -3.80 -12.84 -1.74
CA ILE A 35 -2.59 -12.44 -1.00
C ILE A 35 -2.97 -11.87 0.36
N PHE A 36 -3.93 -10.95 0.40
CA PHE A 36 -4.38 -10.31 1.63
C PHE A 36 -4.81 -11.32 2.69
N ASN A 37 -5.51 -12.38 2.29
CA ASN A 37 -6.05 -13.38 3.22
C ASN A 37 -5.10 -14.55 3.52
N ALA A 38 -4.23 -14.95 2.58
CA ALA A 38 -3.48 -16.20 2.68
C ALA A 38 -1.95 -16.03 2.72
N TRP A 39 -1.43 -14.82 2.48
CA TRP A 39 0.01 -14.58 2.49
C TRP A 39 0.59 -14.67 3.90
N ASN A 40 1.84 -15.14 3.99
CA ASN A 40 2.56 -15.12 5.26
C ASN A 40 3.08 -13.70 5.57
N TRP A 41 2.18 -12.84 6.04
CA TRP A 41 2.47 -11.45 6.41
C TRP A 41 3.48 -11.27 7.55
N ASP A 42 3.86 -12.34 8.27
CA ASP A 42 4.95 -12.25 9.26
C ASP A 42 6.34 -12.36 8.62
N SER A 43 6.40 -12.75 7.34
CA SER A 43 7.64 -12.82 6.55
C SER A 43 7.87 -11.61 5.64
N THR A 44 6.94 -10.65 5.58
CA THR A 44 7.03 -9.45 4.75
C THR A 44 7.90 -8.37 5.37
N TRP A 45 8.23 -7.35 4.60
CA TRP A 45 8.99 -6.18 4.99
C TRP A 45 8.13 -4.92 5.03
N GLY A 46 8.61 -3.88 5.71
CA GLY A 46 7.81 -2.68 5.95
C GLY A 46 7.32 -1.93 4.71
N TRP A 47 7.97 -2.09 3.56
CA TRP A 47 7.52 -1.48 2.30
C TRP A 47 6.40 -2.27 1.60
N ASP A 48 6.16 -3.53 2.00
CA ASP A 48 5.13 -4.37 1.38
C ASP A 48 3.71 -3.87 1.70
N TYR A 49 3.52 -3.25 2.87
CA TYR A 49 2.24 -2.67 3.30
C TYR A 49 1.84 -1.44 2.46
N PRO A 50 2.69 -0.41 2.28
CA PRO A 50 2.39 0.69 1.37
C PRO A 50 2.27 0.23 -0.08
N MET A 51 3.09 -0.73 -0.55
CA MET A 51 2.92 -1.32 -1.89
C MET A 51 1.53 -1.93 -2.07
N SER A 52 1.08 -2.73 -1.09
CA SER A 52 -0.23 -3.36 -1.11
C SER A 52 -1.35 -2.31 -1.07
N ALA A 53 -1.18 -1.27 -0.27
CA ALA A 53 -2.14 -0.17 -0.17
C ALA A 53 -2.27 0.63 -1.48
N MET A 54 -1.15 0.92 -2.16
CA MET A 54 -1.18 1.57 -3.48
C MET A 54 -1.92 0.72 -4.52
N ALA A 55 -1.68 -0.60 -4.52
CA ALA A 55 -2.40 -1.52 -5.41
C ALA A 55 -3.90 -1.52 -5.13
N ALA A 56 -4.29 -1.62 -3.86
CA ALA A 56 -5.70 -1.57 -3.45
C ALA A 56 -6.37 -0.23 -3.85
N ALA A 57 -5.68 0.89 -3.62
CA ALA A 57 -6.17 2.22 -3.99
C ALA A 57 -6.41 2.33 -5.51
N ARG A 58 -5.45 1.91 -6.35
CA ARG A 58 -5.60 1.91 -7.82
C ARG A 58 -6.74 1.01 -8.32
N MET A 59 -7.11 -0.03 -7.56
CA MET A 59 -8.23 -0.92 -7.89
C MET A 59 -9.59 -0.46 -7.33
N GLY A 60 -9.66 0.70 -6.68
CA GLY A 60 -10.88 1.21 -6.05
C GLY A 60 -11.24 0.49 -4.73
N MET A 61 -10.32 -0.29 -4.16
CA MET A 61 -10.51 -1.04 -2.92
C MET A 61 -10.07 -0.20 -1.72
N HIS A 62 -10.66 0.99 -1.57
CA HIS A 62 -10.17 2.03 -0.65
C HIS A 62 -10.08 1.57 0.81
N GLU A 63 -11.06 0.78 1.29
CA GLU A 63 -11.02 0.21 2.64
C GLU A 63 -9.81 -0.71 2.83
N ARG A 64 -9.53 -1.57 1.84
CA ARG A 64 -8.37 -2.46 1.86
C ARG A 64 -7.06 -1.70 1.81
N ALA A 65 -7.02 -0.54 1.17
CA ALA A 65 -5.82 0.31 1.17
C ALA A 65 -5.50 0.79 2.58
N ILE A 66 -6.51 1.27 3.32
CA ILE A 66 -6.37 1.67 4.73
C ILE A 66 -6.01 0.46 5.61
N GLU A 67 -6.70 -0.67 5.44
CA GLU A 67 -6.40 -1.89 6.21
C GLU A 67 -4.96 -2.39 5.99
N ALA A 68 -4.45 -2.30 4.75
CA ALA A 68 -3.06 -2.65 4.45
C ALA A 68 -2.08 -1.74 5.19
N LEU A 69 -2.30 -0.41 5.19
CA LEU A 69 -1.46 0.55 5.92
C LEU A 69 -1.50 0.35 7.43
N LEU A 70 -2.65 -0.07 7.97
CA LEU A 70 -2.87 -0.26 9.41
C LEU A 70 -2.71 -1.72 9.86
N MET A 71 -2.23 -2.61 8.97
CA MET A 71 -2.13 -4.03 9.28
C MET A 71 -1.21 -4.25 10.48
N ASN A 72 -1.72 -4.92 11.51
CA ASN A 72 -0.98 -5.18 12.75
C ASN A 72 0.06 -6.30 12.53
N ARG A 73 1.26 -5.91 12.13
CA ARG A 73 2.40 -6.80 11.91
C ARG A 73 3.70 -6.14 12.37
N ARG A 74 4.67 -6.95 12.79
CA ARG A 74 5.96 -6.46 13.30
C ARG A 74 6.63 -5.49 12.31
N THR A 75 6.68 -5.86 11.03
CA THR A 75 7.41 -5.09 10.02
C THR A 75 6.63 -3.85 9.53
N ASN A 76 5.35 -3.72 9.90
CA ASN A 76 4.55 -2.50 9.71
C ASN A 76 4.57 -1.56 10.94
N THR A 77 5.44 -1.84 11.93
CA THR A 77 5.52 -1.01 13.15
C THR A 77 6.36 0.24 12.88
N TYR A 78 5.87 1.39 13.38
CA TYR A 78 6.62 2.64 13.42
C TYR A 78 6.97 2.96 14.86
N LEU A 79 8.26 3.16 15.14
CA LEU A 79 8.77 3.46 16.48
C LEU A 79 8.33 4.86 16.94
N PRO A 80 8.45 5.19 18.24
CA PRO A 80 8.10 6.53 18.75
C PRO A 80 8.86 7.69 18.07
N ASN A 81 10.01 7.40 17.46
CA ASN A 81 10.79 8.37 16.68
C ASN A 81 10.37 8.45 15.20
N GLY A 82 9.29 7.77 14.81
CA GLY A 82 8.73 7.77 13.46
C GLY A 82 9.38 6.80 12.47
N HIS A 83 10.45 6.08 12.82
CA HIS A 83 11.10 5.16 11.88
C HIS A 83 10.36 3.82 11.80
N ASN A 84 10.21 3.28 10.59
CA ASN A 84 9.71 1.94 10.38
C ASN A 84 10.72 0.90 10.89
N PHE A 85 10.23 -0.08 11.65
CA PHE A 85 11.02 -1.13 12.28
C PHE A 85 10.86 -2.44 11.51
N GLN A 86 11.98 -3.06 11.11
CA GLN A 86 11.97 -4.38 10.47
C GLN A 86 12.22 -5.49 11.50
N ASN A 87 13.33 -5.40 12.23
CA ASN A 87 13.73 -6.33 13.30
C ASN A 87 14.85 -5.71 14.15
N ASP A 88 15.34 -6.47 15.15
CA ASP A 88 16.36 -5.98 16.08
C ASP A 88 17.70 -5.58 15.43
N HIS A 89 18.03 -6.16 14.27
CA HIS A 89 19.22 -5.86 13.49
C HIS A 89 19.01 -4.72 12.48
N LEU A 90 17.77 -4.45 12.09
CA LEU A 90 17.38 -3.40 11.15
C LEU A 90 16.23 -2.57 11.73
N ARG A 91 16.55 -1.77 12.75
CA ARG A 91 15.56 -0.99 13.50
C ARG A 91 15.06 0.24 12.75
N ILE A 92 15.83 0.71 11.77
CA ILE A 92 15.49 1.84 10.91
C ILE A 92 15.47 1.33 9.48
N TYR A 93 14.27 1.14 8.95
CA TYR A 93 14.04 0.68 7.59
C TYR A 93 13.32 1.76 6.77
N LEU A 94 14.12 2.64 6.16
CA LEU A 94 13.61 3.80 5.43
C LEU A 94 12.67 3.48 4.25
N PRO A 95 12.75 2.32 3.57
CA PRO A 95 11.77 2.00 2.53
C PRO A 95 10.33 1.90 3.06
N GLY A 96 10.11 1.46 4.31
CA GLY A 96 8.79 1.51 4.93
C GLY A 96 8.28 2.94 5.11
N ASN A 97 9.14 3.83 5.63
CA ASN A 97 8.83 5.25 5.78
C ASN A 97 8.51 5.93 4.44
N GLY A 98 9.40 5.78 3.45
CA GLY A 98 9.23 6.37 2.12
C GLY A 98 7.99 5.83 1.42
N GLY A 99 7.75 4.52 1.56
CA GLY A 99 6.55 3.86 1.07
C GLY A 99 5.28 4.47 1.65
N LEU A 100 5.18 4.58 2.98
CA LEU A 100 4.01 5.18 3.66
C LEU A 100 3.75 6.60 3.18
N LEU A 101 4.78 7.46 3.14
CA LEU A 101 4.62 8.85 2.70
C LEU A 101 4.18 8.94 1.23
N THR A 102 4.76 8.10 0.37
CA THR A 102 4.39 8.02 -1.05
C THR A 102 2.95 7.57 -1.22
N THR A 103 2.54 6.51 -0.52
CA THR A 103 1.16 5.99 -0.58
C THR A 103 0.16 7.02 -0.09
N ILE A 104 0.42 7.73 1.01
CA ILE A 104 -0.50 8.76 1.51
C ILE A 104 -0.62 9.91 0.52
N ALA A 105 0.50 10.37 -0.08
CA ALA A 105 0.45 11.38 -1.13
C ALA A 105 -0.40 10.90 -2.31
N MET A 106 -0.13 9.69 -2.81
CA MET A 106 -0.90 9.06 -3.89
C MET A 106 -2.40 8.96 -3.57
N MET A 107 -2.77 8.57 -2.35
CA MET A 107 -4.18 8.45 -1.97
C MET A 107 -4.88 9.82 -1.88
N CYS A 108 -4.14 10.88 -1.50
CA CYS A 108 -4.64 12.26 -1.45
C CYS A 108 -4.79 12.90 -2.83
N THR A 109 -3.77 12.79 -3.67
CA THR A 109 -3.62 13.56 -4.93
C THR A 109 -3.93 12.75 -6.19
N GLY A 110 -3.95 11.42 -6.06
CA GLY A 110 -4.13 10.49 -7.16
C GLY A 110 -2.85 10.19 -7.93
N TRP A 111 -3.08 9.59 -9.09
CA TRP A 111 -2.12 9.14 -10.11
C TRP A 111 -2.62 9.52 -11.52
N ASP A 112 -1.86 9.24 -12.58
CA ASP A 112 -2.32 9.48 -13.95
C ASP A 112 -3.58 8.66 -14.26
N GLY A 113 -4.59 9.31 -14.82
CA GLY A 113 -5.90 8.70 -15.08
C GLY A 113 -6.79 8.53 -13.85
N SER A 114 -6.35 8.91 -12.64
CA SER A 114 -7.23 8.96 -11.47
C SER A 114 -8.25 10.10 -11.58
N GLU A 115 -9.49 9.76 -11.29
CA GLU A 115 -10.61 10.68 -11.20
C GLU A 115 -10.97 10.92 -9.72
N ASN A 116 -11.69 12.00 -9.43
CA ASN A 116 -12.14 12.41 -8.08
C ASN A 116 -11.08 13.07 -7.18
N ASN A 117 -11.60 13.80 -6.18
CA ASN A 117 -10.80 14.29 -5.06
C ASN A 117 -10.62 13.16 -4.04
N LEU A 118 -9.40 12.96 -3.53
CA LEU A 118 -9.04 11.90 -2.57
C LEU A 118 -9.26 10.46 -3.10
N PRO A 119 -8.72 10.11 -4.28
CA PRO A 119 -9.05 8.88 -4.99
C PRO A 119 -8.62 7.59 -4.28
N GLY A 120 -7.76 7.67 -3.26
CA GLY A 120 -7.34 6.49 -2.50
C GLY A 120 -8.10 6.28 -1.19
N PHE A 121 -8.91 7.25 -0.74
CA PHE A 121 -9.58 7.17 0.57
C PHE A 121 -11.03 6.67 0.47
N PRO A 122 -11.54 5.96 1.51
CA PRO A 122 -12.94 5.57 1.53
C PRO A 122 -13.90 6.77 1.54
N HIS A 123 -14.87 6.77 0.64
CA HIS A 123 -15.97 7.76 0.59
C HIS A 123 -17.16 7.35 1.46
N ASN A 124 -16.90 6.79 2.64
CA ASN A 124 -17.91 6.27 3.57
C ASN A 124 -18.29 7.26 4.69
N GLY A 125 -17.74 8.49 4.65
CA GLY A 125 -17.99 9.53 5.65
C GLY A 125 -17.17 9.41 6.95
N GLN A 126 -16.33 8.38 7.11
CA GLN A 126 -15.50 8.18 8.31
C GLN A 126 -14.17 8.96 8.26
N TRP A 127 -13.76 9.42 7.07
CA TRP A 127 -12.49 10.09 6.85
C TRP A 127 -12.70 11.56 6.50
N ASN A 128 -12.17 12.46 7.33
CA ASN A 128 -12.10 13.89 7.06
C ASN A 128 -10.65 14.26 6.71
N VAL A 129 -10.29 14.15 5.43
CA VAL A 129 -8.91 14.31 4.95
C VAL A 129 -8.64 15.76 4.57
N LYS A 130 -7.51 16.30 5.03
CA LYS A 130 -6.95 17.59 4.62
C LYS A 130 -5.49 17.39 4.22
N TRP A 131 -5.08 18.01 3.12
CA TRP A 131 -3.70 17.94 2.64
C TRP A 131 -3.36 19.23 1.90
N GLU A 132 -2.06 19.53 1.82
CA GLU A 132 -1.50 20.65 1.08
C GLU A 132 -0.13 20.28 0.52
N GLY A 133 0.31 20.93 -0.57
CA GLY A 133 1.67 20.80 -1.10
C GLY A 133 2.05 19.44 -1.68
N LEU A 134 1.18 18.42 -1.64
CA LEU A 134 1.44 17.09 -2.19
C LEU A 134 1.30 17.09 -3.73
N GLN A 135 2.07 16.23 -4.38
CA GLN A 135 2.11 16.10 -5.83
C GLN A 135 1.47 14.78 -6.28
N ARG A 136 0.72 14.86 -7.38
CA ARG A 136 0.14 13.69 -8.06
C ARG A 136 1.25 12.78 -8.57
N MET A 137 1.06 11.46 -8.41
CA MET A 137 1.95 10.48 -9.00
C MET A 137 1.71 10.34 -10.51
N PRO A 138 2.71 9.93 -11.29
CA PRO A 138 2.48 9.37 -12.61
C PRO A 138 1.62 8.08 -12.58
#